data_AF-A0AA38HTE3-F1
#
_entry.id   AF-A0AA38HTE3-F1
#
_cell.length_a   1.000
_cell.length_b   1.000
_cell.length_c   1.000
_cell.angle_alpha   90.00
_cell.angle_beta   90.00
_cell.angle_gamma   90.00
#
_symmetry.space_group_name_H-M   'P 1'
#
loop_
_entity.id
_entity.type
_entity.pdbx_description
1 polymer ?
#
loop_
_entity_poly.entity_id
_entity_poly.type
_entity_poly.pdbx_seq_one_letter_code
_entity_poly.pdbx_strand_id
1 'polypeptide(L)'
;MWSKIVKNRVSVRFWSSLVPDEPEGPCVLTDVPGPCSKKLKKDLGKMQYAGAVKLFGNYQKSIGNYLVDADDNVLLDMYAQISTLALGYNHPELLKVFQDEKNLVSYSKARNYMQKKHVITLIYRVSGKWQLHEQEEY
;
A
#
# COMPACT_ATOMS: atom_id res chain seq x y z
N MET A 1 -31.54 -12.69 -43.52
CA MET A 1 -31.66 -13.08 -42.09
C MET A 1 -30.55 -14.07 -41.80
N TRP A 2 -29.95 -14.04 -40.61
CA TRP A 2 -28.75 -14.79 -40.14
C TRP A 2 -27.46 -13.96 -40.03
N SER A 3 -27.52 -13.10 -39.01
CA SER A 3 -26.42 -12.62 -38.17
C SER A 3 -25.29 -13.64 -38.04
N LYS A 4 -24.07 -13.24 -38.40
CA LYS A 4 -22.85 -13.84 -37.86
C LYS A 4 -22.26 -12.88 -36.86
N ILE A 5 -22.62 -13.16 -35.61
CA ILE A 5 -22.05 -12.66 -34.35
C ILE A 5 -20.57 -12.34 -34.52
N VAL A 6 -20.24 -11.05 -34.41
CA VAL A 6 -18.86 -10.60 -34.23
C VAL A 6 -18.38 -11.19 -32.91
N LYS A 7 -17.56 -12.24 -32.99
CA LYS A 7 -16.82 -12.73 -31.84
C LYS A 7 -15.78 -11.67 -31.51
N ASN A 8 -16.11 -10.77 -30.58
CA ASN A 8 -15.10 -10.04 -29.83
C ASN A 8 -14.25 -11.09 -29.09
N ARG A 9 -13.20 -11.59 -29.74
CA ARG A 9 -12.13 -12.30 -29.05
C ARG A 9 -11.36 -11.24 -28.29
N VAL A 10 -11.74 -11.02 -27.04
CA VAL A 10 -10.80 -10.48 -26.07
C VAL A 10 -9.63 -11.47 -26.04
N SER A 11 -8.47 -11.04 -26.53
CA SER A 11 -7.25 -11.80 -26.42
C SER A 11 -6.89 -11.88 -24.95
N VAL A 12 -7.34 -12.93 -24.27
CA VAL A 12 -6.92 -13.21 -22.89
C VAL A 12 -5.46 -13.63 -22.98
N ARG A 13 -4.54 -12.70 -22.69
CA ARG A 13 -3.15 -13.05 -22.44
C ARG A 13 -3.17 -13.96 -21.21
N PHE A 14 -2.87 -15.24 -21.39
CA PHE A 14 -2.80 -16.22 -20.28
C PHE A 14 -1.67 -15.90 -19.27
N TRP A 15 -0.86 -14.88 -19.57
CA TRP A 15 0.38 -14.48 -18.92
C TRP A 15 0.52 -12.94 -18.76
N SER A 16 -0.54 -12.14 -18.92
CA SER A 16 -0.44 -10.72 -18.54
C SER A 16 -0.71 -10.57 -17.06
N SER A 17 0.09 -9.75 -16.39
CA SER A 17 -0.27 -9.24 -15.07
C SER A 17 -1.72 -8.74 -15.07
N LEU A 18 -2.45 -9.06 -14.00
CA LEU A 18 -3.79 -8.53 -13.74
C LEU A 18 -3.76 -7.02 -13.39
N VAL A 19 -2.58 -6.49 -13.08
CA VAL A 19 -2.34 -5.10 -12.74
C VAL A 19 -1.69 -4.42 -13.95
N PRO A 20 -2.35 -3.41 -14.55
CA PRO A 20 -1.75 -2.59 -15.62
C PRO A 20 -0.39 -2.04 -15.18
N ASP A 21 0.56 -1.98 -16.12
CA ASP A 21 1.90 -1.43 -15.91
C ASP A 21 2.77 -2.17 -14.88
N GLU A 22 2.37 -3.36 -14.43
CA GLU A 22 3.25 -4.21 -13.62
C GLU A 22 4.49 -4.64 -14.44
N PRO A 23 5.71 -4.55 -13.87
CA PRO A 23 6.93 -5.00 -14.53
C PRO A 23 6.88 -6.46 -14.99
N GLU A 24 7.54 -6.76 -16.11
CA GLU A 24 7.69 -8.14 -16.59
C GLU A 24 8.56 -9.01 -15.66
N GLY A 25 9.46 -8.38 -14.89
CA GLY A 25 10.41 -9.07 -14.02
C GLY A 25 11.17 -8.12 -13.09
N PRO A 26 11.93 -8.67 -12.13
CA PRO A 26 12.80 -7.89 -11.25
C PRO A 26 14.00 -7.32 -12.00
N CYS A 27 14.50 -6.16 -11.57
CA CYS A 27 15.65 -5.47 -12.12
C CYS A 27 16.46 -4.83 -11.00
N VAL A 28 17.68 -5.33 -10.75
CA VAL A 28 18.55 -4.88 -9.67
C VAL A 28 19.69 -4.05 -10.26
N LEU A 29 19.74 -2.78 -9.90
CA LEU A 29 20.72 -1.77 -10.35
C LEU A 29 21.91 -1.65 -9.39
N THR A 30 21.66 -1.86 -8.09
CA THR A 30 22.66 -1.73 -7.02
C THR A 30 22.53 -2.90 -6.05
N ASP A 31 23.55 -3.11 -5.21
CA ASP A 31 23.45 -4.06 -4.10
C ASP A 31 22.25 -3.72 -3.21
N VAL A 32 21.59 -4.72 -2.62
CA VAL A 32 20.49 -4.52 -1.68
C VAL A 32 20.97 -4.87 -0.26
N PRO A 33 21.07 -3.90 0.69
CA PRO A 33 20.70 -2.49 0.56
C PRO A 33 21.74 -1.63 -0.17
N GLY A 34 21.27 -0.68 -0.97
CA GLY A 34 22.09 0.23 -1.76
C GLY A 34 22.59 1.45 -0.97
N PRO A 35 23.34 2.36 -1.61
CA PRO A 35 23.91 3.54 -0.94
C PRO A 35 22.84 4.48 -0.33
N CYS A 36 21.73 4.73 -1.02
CA CYS A 36 20.62 5.53 -0.50
C CYS A 36 19.95 4.85 0.68
N SER A 37 19.65 3.55 0.56
CA SER A 37 19.08 2.75 1.65
C SER A 37 19.98 2.74 2.90
N LYS A 38 21.31 2.59 2.73
CA LYS A 38 22.28 2.64 3.83
C LYS A 38 22.31 4.02 4.51
N LYS A 39 22.25 5.10 3.73
CA LYS A 39 22.19 6.48 4.26
C LYS A 39 20.92 6.68 5.10
N LEU A 40 19.76 6.31 4.56
CA LEU A 40 18.47 6.39 5.26
C LEU A 40 18.48 5.56 6.56
N LYS A 41 19.06 4.35 6.53
CA LYS A 41 19.21 3.51 7.72
C LYS A 41 20.05 4.19 8.80
N LYS A 42 21.17 4.82 8.40
CA LYS A 42 22.05 5.55 9.33
C LYS A 42 21.34 6.75 9.94
N ASP A 43 20.58 7.50 9.15
CA ASP A 43 19.84 8.66 9.63
C ASP A 43 18.71 8.26 10.58
N LEU A 44 17.96 7.20 10.26
CA LEU A 44 16.95 6.62 11.16
C LEU A 44 17.58 6.12 12.47
N GLY A 45 18.76 5.53 12.38
CA GLY A 45 19.56 5.03 13.51
C GLY A 45 19.96 6.10 14.53
N LYS A 46 19.91 7.39 14.17
CA LYS A 46 20.14 8.50 15.11
C LYS A 46 18.95 8.75 16.03
N MET A 47 17.75 8.36 15.62
CA MET A 47 16.49 8.61 16.33
C MET A 47 15.98 7.37 17.07
N GLN A 48 16.12 6.20 16.45
CA GLN A 48 15.59 4.94 16.99
C GLN A 48 16.43 3.75 16.56
N TYR A 49 16.16 2.59 17.18
CA TYR A 49 16.80 1.34 16.78
C TYR A 49 16.40 0.95 15.36
N ALA A 50 17.35 1.02 14.42
CA ALA A 50 17.12 0.72 13.00
C ALA A 50 17.58 -0.69 12.59
N GLY A 51 18.02 -1.54 13.52
CA GLY A 51 18.63 -2.84 13.21
C GLY A 51 17.68 -3.81 12.48
N ALA A 52 16.39 -3.74 12.78
CA ALA A 52 15.36 -4.56 12.15
C ALA A 52 15.02 -4.13 10.71
N VAL A 53 15.35 -2.88 10.31
CA VAL A 53 15.03 -2.36 8.98
C VAL A 53 15.87 -3.07 7.92
N LYS A 54 15.20 -3.74 7.00
CA LYS A 54 15.82 -4.50 5.90
C LYS A 54 15.93 -3.69 4.62
N LEU A 55 14.91 -2.89 4.32
CA LEU A 55 14.78 -2.15 3.07
C LEU A 55 14.07 -0.82 3.33
N PHE A 56 14.37 0.18 2.50
CA PHE A 56 13.57 1.39 2.35
C PHE A 56 12.91 1.34 0.98
N GLY A 57 11.58 1.39 0.93
CA GLY A 57 10.80 1.29 -0.31
C GLY A 57 10.39 2.65 -0.87
N ASN A 58 10.44 2.79 -2.19
CA ASN A 58 9.76 3.82 -2.95
C ASN A 58 8.36 3.33 -3.36
N TYR A 59 7.40 3.49 -2.43
CA TYR A 59 6.03 3.01 -2.63
C TYR A 59 5.29 3.71 -3.76
N GLN A 60 5.68 4.92 -4.18
CA GLN A 60 5.05 5.61 -5.31
C GLN A 60 5.37 4.95 -6.65
N LYS A 61 6.58 4.39 -6.79
CA LYS A 61 7.02 3.69 -8.01
C LYS A 61 6.70 2.19 -8.00
N SER A 62 6.31 1.65 -6.85
CA SER A 62 5.99 0.23 -6.68
C SER A 62 4.62 -0.09 -7.30
N ILE A 63 4.45 -1.27 -7.88
CA ILE A 63 3.18 -1.65 -8.53
C ILE A 63 3.00 -3.17 -8.54
N GLY A 64 1.79 -3.64 -8.28
CA GLY A 64 1.48 -5.06 -8.23
C GLY A 64 2.34 -5.78 -7.19
N ASN A 65 3.03 -6.83 -7.58
CA ASN A 65 3.92 -7.61 -6.72
C ASN A 65 5.35 -7.06 -6.68
N TYR A 66 5.62 -5.91 -7.32
CA TYR A 66 6.96 -5.35 -7.40
C TYR A 66 7.13 -4.15 -6.47
N LEU A 67 8.10 -4.28 -5.56
CA LEU A 67 8.56 -3.22 -4.67
C LEU A 67 9.78 -2.55 -5.30
N VAL A 68 9.70 -1.24 -5.49
CA VAL A 68 10.85 -0.41 -5.84
C VAL A 68 11.52 0.05 -4.56
N ASP A 69 12.83 -0.16 -4.41
CA ASP A 69 13.57 0.33 -3.23
C ASP A 69 14.06 1.78 -3.39
N ALA A 70 14.70 2.32 -2.36
CA ALA A 70 15.23 3.69 -2.34
C ALA A 70 16.40 3.92 -3.31
N ASP A 71 16.95 2.85 -3.88
CA ASP A 71 18.03 2.85 -4.85
C ASP A 71 17.51 2.50 -6.27
N ASP A 72 16.18 2.54 -6.47
CA ASP A 72 15.46 2.24 -7.70
C ASP A 72 15.62 0.78 -8.20
N ASN A 73 15.98 -0.16 -7.32
CA ASN A 73 15.89 -1.58 -7.63
C ASN A 73 14.42 -2.02 -7.67
N VAL A 74 14.03 -2.72 -8.73
CA VAL A 74 12.71 -3.34 -8.88
C VAL A 74 12.78 -4.78 -8.37
N LEU A 75 12.15 -5.06 -7.24
CA LEU A 75 12.21 -6.35 -6.54
C LEU A 75 10.85 -7.05 -6.59
N LEU A 76 10.84 -8.35 -6.90
CA LEU A 76 9.65 -9.17 -6.70
C LEU A 76 9.42 -9.37 -5.19
N ASP A 77 8.35 -8.82 -4.66
CA ASP A 77 8.00 -8.88 -3.25
C ASP A 77 7.08 -10.07 -2.95
N MET A 78 7.70 -11.15 -2.49
CA MET A 78 7.00 -12.34 -1.98
C MET A 78 6.65 -12.26 -0.49
N TYR A 79 7.10 -11.21 0.21
CA TYR A 79 6.86 -11.01 1.63
C TYR A 79 5.60 -10.17 1.90
N ALA A 80 5.23 -9.32 0.94
CA ALA A 80 4.01 -8.52 0.92
C ALA A 80 3.77 -7.77 2.23
N GLN A 81 4.85 -7.17 2.78
CA GLN A 81 4.87 -6.50 4.08
C GLN A 81 4.25 -7.35 5.20
N ILE A 82 4.81 -8.54 5.44
CA ILE A 82 4.26 -9.52 6.41
C ILE A 82 2.84 -9.93 6.01
N SER A 83 2.63 -10.24 4.72
CA SER A 83 1.33 -10.66 4.17
C SER A 83 0.18 -9.66 4.43
N THR A 84 0.48 -8.36 4.55
CA THR A 84 -0.53 -7.31 4.76
C THR A 84 -1.00 -6.66 3.45
N LEU A 85 -0.25 -6.80 2.37
CA LEU A 85 -0.58 -6.23 1.05
C LEU A 85 -1.32 -7.25 0.16
N ALA A 86 -2.62 -7.42 0.40
CA ALA A 86 -3.45 -8.40 -0.32
C ALA A 86 -3.62 -8.12 -1.84
N LEU A 87 -3.61 -6.84 -2.24
CA LEU A 87 -3.81 -6.42 -3.65
C LEU A 87 -2.52 -5.94 -4.32
N GLY A 88 -1.38 -6.09 -3.65
CA GLY A 88 -0.11 -5.51 -4.08
C GLY A 88 -0.05 -3.98 -3.95
N TYR A 89 1.01 -3.40 -4.51
CA TYR A 89 1.28 -1.97 -4.50
C TYR A 89 0.45 -1.24 -5.56
N ASN A 90 -0.04 -0.04 -5.23
CA ASN A 90 -0.69 0.91 -6.15
C ASN A 90 -1.74 0.33 -7.10
N HIS A 91 -2.57 -0.59 -6.61
CA HIS A 91 -3.63 -1.19 -7.41
C HIS A 91 -4.58 -0.11 -7.98
N PRO A 92 -4.84 -0.08 -9.31
CA PRO A 92 -5.51 1.05 -9.97
C PRO A 92 -6.94 1.28 -9.46
N GLU A 93 -7.70 0.21 -9.22
CA GLU A 93 -9.06 0.34 -8.67
C GLU A 93 -9.07 0.91 -7.25
N LEU A 94 -8.03 0.60 -6.45
CA LEU A 94 -7.91 1.16 -5.10
C LEU A 94 -7.60 2.65 -5.17
N LEU A 95 -6.72 3.07 -6.09
CA LEU A 95 -6.42 4.48 -6.32
C LEU A 95 -7.67 5.25 -6.78
N LYS A 96 -8.49 4.68 -7.67
CA LYS A 96 -9.77 5.28 -8.09
C LYS A 96 -10.74 5.48 -6.92
N VAL A 97 -10.83 4.50 -6.02
CA VAL A 97 -11.67 4.61 -4.82
C VAL A 97 -11.26 5.79 -3.96
N PHE A 98 -9.97 6.04 -3.80
CA PHE A 98 -9.46 7.19 -3.04
C PHE A 98 -9.58 8.54 -3.77
N GLN A 99 -9.69 8.53 -5.10
CA GLN A 99 -9.92 9.75 -5.89
C GLN A 99 -11.40 10.17 -5.94
N ASP A 100 -12.33 9.25 -5.70
CA ASP A 100 -13.75 9.56 -5.65
C ASP A 100 -14.10 10.31 -4.36
N GLU A 101 -14.41 11.61 -4.48
CA GLU A 101 -14.81 12.48 -3.37
C GLU A 101 -15.96 11.89 -2.55
N LYS A 102 -16.87 11.12 -3.15
CA LYS A 102 -18.00 10.49 -2.44
C LYS A 102 -17.52 9.48 -1.41
N ASN A 103 -16.48 8.71 -1.72
CA ASN A 103 -15.87 7.76 -0.78
C ASN A 103 -15.09 8.48 0.32
N LEU A 104 -14.55 9.66 0.00
CA LEU A 104 -13.88 10.53 0.95
C LEU A 104 -14.87 11.20 1.92
N VAL A 105 -16.17 11.30 1.64
CA VAL A 105 -17.14 11.90 2.58
C VAL A 105 -17.23 11.11 3.89
N SER A 106 -17.18 9.78 3.84
CA SER A 106 -17.14 8.95 5.05
C SER A 106 -15.86 9.17 5.85
N TYR A 107 -14.72 9.29 5.16
CA TYR A 107 -13.41 9.52 5.77
C TYR A 107 -13.26 10.95 6.30
N SER A 108 -13.79 11.95 5.59
CA SER A 108 -13.74 13.37 5.95
C SER A 108 -14.74 13.72 7.04
N LYS A 109 -15.91 13.06 7.11
CA LYS A 109 -16.81 13.14 8.26
C LYS A 109 -16.17 12.54 9.50
N ALA A 110 -15.56 11.36 9.39
CA ALA A 110 -14.83 10.75 10.50
C ALA A 110 -13.65 11.64 10.94
N ARG A 111 -12.86 12.16 10.00
CA ARG A 111 -11.75 13.07 10.29
C ARG A 111 -12.22 14.39 10.91
N ASN A 112 -13.27 15.02 10.38
CA ASN A 112 -13.84 16.24 10.96
C ASN A 112 -14.47 16.00 12.33
N TYR A 113 -15.07 14.83 12.58
CA TYR A 113 -15.56 14.44 13.91
C TYR A 113 -14.41 14.28 14.91
N MET A 114 -13.32 13.60 14.51
CA MET A 114 -12.11 13.38 15.31
C MET A 114 -11.24 14.65 15.47
N GLN A 115 -11.39 15.66 14.60
CA GLN A 115 -10.72 16.96 14.75
C GLN A 115 -11.55 17.95 15.57
N LYS A 116 -12.88 17.93 15.47
CA LYS A 116 -13.78 18.81 16.24
C LYS A 116 -13.93 18.38 17.70
N LYS A 117 -13.75 17.11 17.99
CA LYS A 117 -13.64 16.58 19.35
C LYS A 117 -12.18 16.17 19.52
N HIS A 118 -11.40 16.85 20.35
CA HIS A 118 -10.10 16.35 20.83
C HIS A 118 -10.34 15.13 21.75
N VAL A 119 -10.95 14.08 21.19
CA VAL A 119 -11.39 12.90 21.91
C VAL A 119 -10.64 11.72 21.34
N ILE A 120 -9.75 11.17 22.16
CA ILE A 120 -9.12 9.90 21.89
C ILE A 120 -10.15 8.84 22.27
N THR A 121 -10.77 8.21 21.27
CA THR A 121 -11.63 7.04 21.51
C THR A 121 -10.74 5.81 21.67
N LEU A 122 -10.56 5.35 22.91
CA LEU A 122 -9.90 4.08 23.19
C LEU A 122 -10.95 2.97 23.07
N ILE A 123 -10.75 2.09 22.09
CA ILE A 123 -11.53 0.86 21.95
C ILE A 123 -10.73 -0.25 22.62
N TYR A 124 -11.24 -0.77 23.73
CA TYR A 124 -10.62 -1.89 24.45
C TYR A 124 -11.63 -2.99 24.74
N ARG A 125 -11.11 -4.21 24.95
CA ARG A 125 -11.91 -5.42 25.16
C ARG A 125 -11.84 -5.82 26.63
N VAL A 126 -12.98 -5.81 27.32
CA VAL A 126 -13.12 -6.30 28.70
C VAL A 126 -14.07 -7.48 28.72
N SER A 127 -13.62 -8.62 29.24
CA SER A 127 -14.44 -9.84 29.40
C SER A 127 -15.20 -10.24 28.14
N GLY A 128 -14.54 -10.15 26.98
CA GLY A 128 -15.10 -10.55 25.69
C GLY A 128 -16.03 -9.53 25.02
N LYS A 129 -16.39 -8.43 25.67
CA LYS A 129 -17.24 -7.37 25.12
C LYS A 129 -16.42 -6.15 24.71
N TRP A 130 -16.78 -5.55 23.59
CA TRP A 130 -16.23 -4.29 23.12
C TRP A 130 -16.78 -3.15 23.95
N GLN A 131 -15.90 -2.31 24.49
CA GLN A 131 -16.29 -1.09 25.19
C GLN A 131 -15.66 0.12 24.51
N LEU A 132 -16.45 1.19 24.43
CA LEU A 132 -16.05 2.49 23.93
C LEU A 132 -15.88 3.41 25.13
N HIS A 133 -14.71 4.01 25.26
CA HIS A 133 -14.47 5.03 26.27
C HIS A 133 -13.96 6.29 25.56
N GLU A 134 -14.73 7.37 25.70
CA GLU A 134 -14.37 8.69 25.20
C GLU A 134 -13.62 9.42 26.33
N GLN A 135 -12.34 9.73 26.12
CA GLN A 135 -11.61 10.68 26.96
C GLN A 135 -11.50 12.01 26.22
N GLU A 136 -12.01 13.09 26.83
CA GLU A 136 -11.77 14.46 26.40
C GLU A 136 -10.42 14.91 26.98
N GLU A 137 -9.46 15.26 26.13
CA GLU A 137 -8.29 16.05 26.54
C GLU A 137 -8.69 17.53 26.62
N TYR A 138 -8.37 18.18 27.74
CA TYR A 138 -8.47 19.64 27.91
C TYR A 138 -7.29 20.35 27.27
#